data_AF-A0A946QFL0-F1
#
_entry.id   AF-A0A946QFL0-F1
#
_cell.length_a   1.000
_cell.length_b   1.000
_cell.length_c   1.000
_cell.angle_alpha   90.00
_cell.angle_beta   90.00
_cell.angle_gamma   90.00
#
_symmetry.space_group_name_H-M   'P 1'
#
loop_
_entity.id
_entity.type
_entity.pdbx_description
1 polymer ?
#
loop_
_entity_poly.entity_id
_entity_poly.type
_entity_poly.pdbx_seq_one_letter_code
_entity_poly.pdbx_strand_id
1 'polypeptide(L)'
;MFNNPIVHRELIGMMRTKKAVAIQVMLVMMFALLLVLRWPAETSDLSGISSMQVFKLFSYGILTAMIFLVPVFPATSVIRERIQGTLALLLNSPMRPIDIYIGKLAGVMIFVFQLLVLSIPSLVACYVMGGIELKGQVLPLYGILILAALQYSTMGLMISCITNSVDGALKMTYGIVLLLSVIVLGPHLFLQATPGMLADVASWIRCISPIPAVMDVVGHGDVGSQGIDSNVDSISRYVILSLSSLVVFVAIPLIRLNQRILDRSRSQGALTHQMSGLIQTLRMVFFLGMDPKKRAPNIPAYLNPVLIKEFRSRRFGRAHWIVRMMVGCLLLSLALIYITTQYTNQWGVETIGGIMVVMQVSLVVLITPSLAAGLISSELEFDSWRLLQMTPLTSFRIITGKILSVAVTIGLIVLASLPGYAVLAAIDNTLTTQIWQVCVCLLMTCILVLSISALISSLFRVTATATIVSFSVIIIIFAGTFLFWMGKGAPFSVDVVETALLFNPLATALTIMNMPGFDPAEFTRLAPSEVWSSSTEDLWSGFRVPLEAIGFTRISLVVSFNWIMTGAISMFCLMLLFFRVRLLTKPQ
;
A
#
# COMPACT_ATOMS: atom_id res chain seq x y z
N MET A 1 -16.30 16.24 27.71
CA MET A 1 -15.40 15.86 26.59
C MET A 1 -14.64 17.05 26.03
N PHE A 2 -15.28 18.13 25.59
CA PHE A 2 -14.59 19.32 25.03
C PHE A 2 -13.63 20.07 25.96
N ASN A 3 -13.80 19.97 27.29
CA ASN A 3 -12.91 20.60 28.27
C ASN A 3 -11.57 19.86 28.47
N ASN A 4 -11.26 18.84 27.66
CA ASN A 4 -9.99 18.12 27.73
C ASN A 4 -8.88 18.91 26.99
N PRO A 5 -7.80 19.34 27.68
CA PRO A 5 -6.77 20.20 27.07
C PRO A 5 -6.01 19.53 25.92
N ILE A 6 -5.99 18.19 25.87
CA ILE A 6 -5.37 17.44 24.77
C ILE A 6 -6.17 17.65 23.48
N VAL A 7 -7.51 17.63 23.53
CA VAL A 7 -8.36 17.82 22.35
C VAL A 7 -8.11 19.21 21.74
N HIS A 8 -8.08 20.25 22.58
CA HIS A 8 -7.81 21.62 22.16
C HIS A 8 -6.39 21.77 21.55
N ARG A 9 -5.38 21.15 22.17
CA ARG A 9 -3.99 21.14 21.66
C ARG A 9 -3.87 20.43 20.31
N GLU A 10 -4.46 19.24 20.17
CA GLU A 10 -4.39 18.45 18.94
C GLU A 10 -5.18 19.13 17.81
N LEU A 11 -6.38 19.66 18.09
CA LEU A 11 -7.20 20.43 17.14
C LEU A 11 -6.42 21.63 16.55
N ILE A 12 -5.90 22.49 17.43
CA ILE A 12 -5.11 23.66 17.03
C ILE A 12 -3.83 23.22 16.31
N GLY A 13 -3.18 22.15 16.77
CA GLY A 13 -1.99 21.57 16.15
C GLY A 13 -2.24 21.11 14.71
N MET A 14 -3.35 20.44 14.44
CA MET A 14 -3.71 19.99 13.09
C MET A 14 -4.17 21.16 12.21
N MET A 15 -5.15 21.95 12.64
CA MET A 15 -5.72 23.04 11.82
C MET A 15 -4.70 24.12 11.44
N ARG A 16 -3.69 24.40 12.29
CA ARG A 16 -2.64 25.39 11.98
C ARG A 16 -1.54 24.86 11.06
N THR A 17 -1.49 23.56 10.75
CA THR A 17 -0.49 23.06 9.80
C THR A 17 -0.94 23.28 8.35
N LYS A 18 -0.28 24.21 7.66
CA LYS A 18 -0.48 24.49 6.22
C LYS A 18 -0.51 23.22 5.34
N LYS A 19 0.21 22.17 5.76
CA LYS A 19 0.25 20.86 5.09
C LYS A 19 -1.07 20.09 5.17
N ALA A 20 -1.72 20.06 6.34
CA ALA A 20 -3.00 19.37 6.51
C ALA A 20 -4.11 20.05 5.70
N VAL A 21 -4.15 21.39 5.75
CA VAL A 21 -5.05 22.21 4.93
C VAL A 21 -4.79 21.99 3.43
N ALA A 22 -3.53 21.98 2.99
CA ALA A 22 -3.19 21.74 1.58
C ALA A 22 -3.65 20.35 1.08
N ILE A 23 -3.54 19.31 1.90
CA ILE A 23 -4.02 17.95 1.55
C ILE A 23 -5.56 17.94 1.44
N GLN A 24 -6.26 18.56 2.39
CA GLN A 24 -7.72 18.68 2.35
C GLN A 24 -8.20 19.49 1.13
N VAL A 25 -7.57 20.62 0.84
CA VAL A 25 -7.89 21.46 -0.34
C VAL A 25 -7.61 20.70 -1.64
N MET A 26 -6.48 19.97 -1.74
CA MET A 26 -6.17 19.15 -2.92
C MET A 26 -7.23 18.05 -3.14
N LEU A 27 -7.68 17.40 -2.07
CA LEU A 27 -8.70 16.35 -2.11
C LEU A 27 -10.07 16.91 -2.52
N VAL A 28 -10.44 18.09 -2.01
CA VAL A 28 -11.64 18.82 -2.44
C VAL A 28 -11.55 19.25 -3.90
N MET A 29 -10.41 19.80 -4.34
CA MET A 29 -10.19 20.18 -5.74
C MET A 29 -10.27 18.96 -6.66
N MET A 30 -9.80 17.79 -6.22
CA MET A 30 -9.94 16.53 -6.97
C MET A 30 -11.42 16.12 -7.12
N PHE A 31 -12.21 16.14 -6.04
CA PHE A 31 -13.65 15.82 -6.13
C PHE A 31 -14.44 16.87 -6.92
N ALA A 32 -14.13 18.15 -6.75
CA ALA A 32 -14.73 19.23 -7.54
C ALA A 32 -14.40 19.10 -9.04
N LEU A 33 -13.15 18.72 -9.38
CA LEU A 33 -12.75 18.45 -10.76
C LEU A 33 -13.51 17.25 -11.34
N LEU A 34 -13.62 16.15 -10.61
CA LEU A 34 -14.40 14.97 -11.05
C LEU A 34 -15.88 15.31 -11.29
N LEU A 35 -16.45 16.20 -10.47
CA LEU A 35 -17.82 16.70 -10.67
C LEU A 35 -17.95 17.61 -11.88
N VAL A 36 -17.06 18.59 -12.04
CA VAL A 36 -17.09 19.52 -13.18
C VAL A 36 -16.89 18.78 -14.51
N LEU A 37 -16.03 17.77 -14.54
CA LEU A 37 -15.79 16.93 -15.73
C LEU A 37 -17.02 16.09 -16.15
N ARG A 38 -17.99 15.86 -15.25
CA ARG A 38 -19.22 15.10 -15.54
C ARG A 38 -20.50 15.88 -15.30
N TRP A 39 -20.44 17.19 -15.05
CA TRP A 39 -21.64 18.00 -14.95
C TRP A 39 -22.38 17.93 -16.29
N PRO A 40 -23.65 17.48 -16.32
CA PRO A 40 -24.32 17.18 -17.58
C PRO A 40 -24.49 18.46 -18.42
N ALA A 41 -23.98 18.42 -19.64
CA ALA A 41 -24.14 19.50 -20.62
C ALA A 41 -25.51 19.47 -21.31
N GLU A 42 -26.18 18.30 -21.28
CA GLU A 42 -27.53 18.10 -21.83
C GLU A 42 -28.56 17.88 -20.71
N THR A 43 -29.82 18.15 -21.01
CA THR A 43 -30.91 18.23 -20.04
C THR A 43 -31.27 16.88 -19.44
N SER A 44 -30.95 16.70 -18.16
CA SER A 44 -31.56 15.72 -17.23
C SER A 44 -31.80 14.31 -17.78
N ASP A 45 -30.79 13.44 -17.67
CA ASP A 45 -30.93 11.98 -17.81
C ASP A 45 -32.02 11.44 -16.87
N LEU A 46 -33.24 11.25 -17.41
CA LEU A 46 -34.38 10.66 -16.68
C LEU A 46 -34.11 9.23 -16.16
N SER A 47 -33.07 8.57 -16.68
CA SER A 47 -32.67 7.22 -16.28
C SER A 47 -31.89 7.15 -14.96
N GLY A 48 -31.34 8.26 -14.47
CA GLY A 48 -30.52 8.31 -13.24
C GLY A 48 -29.16 7.56 -13.30
N ILE A 49 -28.86 6.84 -14.40
CA ILE A 49 -27.67 6.00 -14.55
C ILE A 49 -26.38 6.83 -14.44
N SER A 50 -26.34 7.98 -15.11
CA SER A 50 -25.20 8.92 -15.06
C SER A 50 -24.88 9.40 -13.64
N SER A 51 -25.90 9.70 -12.84
CA SER A 51 -25.73 10.13 -11.45
C SER A 51 -25.21 8.99 -10.57
N MET A 52 -25.76 7.78 -10.76
CA MET A 52 -25.31 6.58 -10.06
C MET A 52 -23.82 6.32 -10.33
N GLN A 53 -23.34 6.44 -11.57
CA GLN A 53 -21.92 6.29 -11.91
C GLN A 53 -21.01 7.31 -11.20
N VAL A 54 -21.42 8.59 -11.14
CA VAL A 54 -20.67 9.61 -10.38
C VAL A 54 -20.67 9.31 -8.89
N PHE A 55 -21.78 8.81 -8.34
CA PHE A 55 -21.86 8.38 -6.94
C PHE A 55 -20.96 7.17 -6.65
N LYS A 56 -20.85 6.20 -7.58
CA LYS A 56 -19.87 5.10 -7.48
C LYS A 56 -18.45 5.67 -7.40
N LEU A 57 -18.08 6.52 -8.37
CA LEU A 57 -16.75 7.15 -8.45
C LEU A 57 -16.37 7.92 -7.17
N PHE A 58 -17.30 8.74 -6.67
CA PHE A 58 -17.13 9.50 -5.44
C PHE A 58 -16.98 8.60 -4.21
N SER A 59 -17.83 7.57 -4.07
CA SER A 59 -17.85 6.66 -2.93
C SER A 59 -16.56 5.86 -2.78
N TYR A 60 -16.04 5.30 -3.88
CA TYR A 60 -14.73 4.62 -3.84
C TYR A 60 -13.57 5.60 -3.70
N GLY A 61 -13.68 6.82 -4.25
CA GLY A 61 -12.68 7.87 -4.09
C GLY A 61 -12.50 8.29 -2.63
N ILE A 62 -13.59 8.55 -1.90
CA ILE A 62 -13.54 8.92 -0.48
C ILE A 62 -13.13 7.74 0.41
N LEU A 63 -13.61 6.53 0.12
CA LEU A 63 -13.18 5.32 0.83
C LEU A 63 -11.67 5.08 0.67
N THR A 64 -11.14 5.20 -0.55
CA THR A 64 -9.70 5.04 -0.82
C THR A 64 -8.89 6.09 -0.08
N ALA A 65 -9.27 7.37 -0.18
CA ALA A 65 -8.59 8.44 0.56
C ALA A 65 -8.60 8.19 2.08
N MET A 66 -9.73 7.73 2.61
CA MET A 66 -9.91 7.41 4.03
C MET A 66 -9.03 6.25 4.51
N ILE A 67 -9.04 5.11 3.81
CA ILE A 67 -8.28 3.90 4.15
C ILE A 67 -6.78 4.21 4.30
N PHE A 68 -6.22 5.06 3.44
CA PHE A 68 -4.80 5.38 3.48
C PHE A 68 -4.44 6.53 4.42
N LEU A 69 -5.26 7.58 4.48
CA LEU A 69 -4.89 8.83 5.18
C LEU A 69 -5.20 8.78 6.68
N VAL A 70 -6.36 8.24 7.06
CA VAL A 70 -6.83 8.24 8.47
C VAL A 70 -5.93 7.47 9.44
N PRO A 71 -5.39 6.27 9.12
CA PRO A 71 -4.57 5.50 10.06
C PRO A 71 -3.25 6.19 10.50
N VAL A 72 -2.75 7.13 9.70
CA VAL A 72 -1.38 7.68 9.83
C VAL A 72 -1.21 8.61 11.02
N PHE A 73 -2.14 9.55 11.18
CA PHE A 73 -2.15 10.51 12.29
C PHE A 73 -2.19 9.81 13.66
N PRO A 74 -3.11 8.85 13.94
CA PRO A 74 -3.12 8.11 15.20
C PRO A 74 -1.87 7.23 15.36
N ALA A 75 -1.39 6.56 14.29
CA ALA A 75 -0.18 5.73 14.35
C ALA A 75 1.08 6.47 14.77
N THR A 76 1.19 7.77 14.46
CA THR A 76 2.36 8.59 14.82
C THR A 76 2.18 9.39 16.11
N SER A 77 0.94 9.61 16.57
CA SER A 77 0.59 10.52 17.67
C SER A 77 1.32 10.26 19.01
N VAL A 78 1.39 9.01 19.49
CA VAL A 78 2.01 8.67 20.78
C VAL A 78 3.53 8.57 20.67
N ILE A 79 4.01 8.11 19.51
CA ILE A 79 5.45 7.97 19.25
C ILE A 79 6.12 9.33 19.13
N ARG A 80 5.43 10.32 18.55
CA ARG A 80 5.95 11.69 18.43
C ARG A 80 6.22 12.31 19.81
N GLU A 81 5.28 12.15 20.75
CA GLU A 81 5.47 12.57 22.14
C GLU A 81 6.58 11.80 22.86
N ARG A 82 6.74 10.51 22.54
CA ARG A 82 7.82 9.67 23.08
C ARG A 82 9.20 10.13 22.60
N ILE A 83 9.35 10.41 21.30
CA ILE A 83 10.60 10.93 20.71
C ILE A 83 10.91 12.34 21.24
N GLN A 84 9.90 13.17 21.44
CA GLN A 84 10.03 14.51 22.03
C GLN A 84 10.21 14.50 23.55
N GLY A 85 10.28 13.35 24.22
CA GLY A 85 10.40 13.23 25.69
C GLY A 85 9.14 13.64 26.48
N THR A 86 8.16 14.29 25.85
CA THR A 86 6.92 14.79 26.48
C THR A 86 5.98 13.69 26.98
N LEU A 87 6.08 12.44 26.49
CA LEU A 87 5.25 11.33 26.96
C LEU A 87 5.42 11.05 28.46
N ALA A 88 6.64 11.22 29.01
CA ALA A 88 6.87 11.05 30.45
C ALA A 88 6.15 12.11 31.28
N LEU A 89 6.12 13.36 30.80
CA LEU A 89 5.39 14.46 31.45
C LEU A 89 3.88 14.23 31.42
N LEU A 90 3.34 13.71 30.31
CA LEU A 90 1.91 13.36 30.20
C LEU A 90 1.52 12.23 31.14
N LEU A 91 2.34 11.17 31.26
CA LEU A 91 2.08 10.04 32.16
C LEU A 91 2.24 10.38 33.64
N ASN A 92 2.98 11.44 33.98
CA ASN A 92 3.12 11.96 35.35
C ASN A 92 2.11 13.08 35.68
N SER A 93 1.27 13.49 34.73
CA SER A 93 0.21 14.48 34.95
C SER A 93 -1.00 13.83 35.64
N PRO A 94 -1.90 14.60 36.31
CA PRO A 94 -3.09 14.06 36.98
C PRO A 94 -4.20 13.57 36.02
N MET A 95 -3.87 13.31 34.75
CA MET A 95 -4.80 12.86 33.70
C MET A 95 -4.90 11.33 33.72
N ARG A 96 -6.12 10.77 33.60
CA ARG A 96 -6.25 9.30 33.51
C ARG A 96 -5.80 8.82 32.13
N PRO A 97 -5.28 7.58 31.97
CA PRO A 97 -4.91 7.02 30.67
C PRO A 97 -6.06 7.06 29.64
N ILE A 98 -7.30 6.94 30.10
CA ILE A 98 -8.52 7.05 29.29
C ILE A 98 -8.69 8.48 28.73
N ASP A 99 -8.43 9.52 29.51
CA ASP A 99 -8.54 10.92 29.07
C ASP A 99 -7.47 11.26 28.02
N ILE A 100 -6.28 10.67 28.14
CA ILE A 100 -5.21 10.77 27.13
C ILE A 100 -5.63 10.06 25.83
N TYR A 101 -6.17 8.84 25.94
CA TYR A 101 -6.63 8.06 24.79
C TYR A 101 -7.78 8.76 24.04
N ILE A 102 -8.84 9.15 24.75
CA ILE A 102 -9.99 9.87 24.19
C ILE A 102 -9.55 11.21 23.61
N GLY A 103 -8.61 11.93 24.26
CA GLY A 103 -8.07 13.18 23.75
C GLY A 103 -7.44 13.04 22.36
N LYS A 104 -6.58 12.02 22.18
CA LYS A 104 -5.94 11.72 20.88
C LYS A 104 -6.91 11.21 19.83
N LEU A 105 -7.82 10.30 20.21
CA LEU A 105 -8.83 9.75 19.31
C LEU A 105 -9.77 10.86 18.80
N ALA A 106 -10.26 11.72 19.69
CA ALA A 106 -11.12 12.85 19.34
C ALA A 106 -10.41 13.84 18.39
N GLY A 107 -9.12 14.12 18.60
CA GLY A 107 -8.33 14.93 17.68
C GLY A 107 -8.35 14.37 16.25
N VAL A 108 -8.01 13.09 16.08
CA VAL A 108 -8.04 12.42 14.76
C VAL A 108 -9.45 12.39 14.18
N MET A 109 -10.46 12.12 15.01
CA MET A 109 -11.87 12.13 14.59
C MET A 109 -12.32 13.46 14.03
N ILE A 110 -11.94 14.59 14.64
CA ILE A 110 -12.33 15.91 14.13
C ILE A 110 -11.71 16.16 12.74
N PHE A 111 -10.49 15.69 12.50
CA PHE A 111 -9.89 15.74 11.16
C PHE A 111 -10.69 14.88 10.14
N VAL A 112 -11.17 13.69 10.55
CA VAL A 112 -12.05 12.84 9.71
C VAL A 112 -13.38 13.53 9.45
N PHE A 113 -14.04 14.07 10.48
CA PHE A 113 -15.29 14.81 10.32
C PHE A 113 -15.12 16.00 9.37
N GLN A 114 -13.99 16.71 9.43
CA GLN A 114 -13.69 17.78 8.48
C GLN A 114 -13.54 17.26 7.04
N LEU A 115 -12.91 16.09 6.83
CA LEU A 115 -12.86 15.43 5.51
C LEU A 115 -14.25 15.05 4.99
N LEU A 116 -15.09 14.47 5.86
CA LEU A 116 -16.47 14.08 5.51
C LEU A 116 -17.39 15.30 5.27
N VAL A 117 -17.23 16.40 6.01
CA VAL A 117 -17.96 17.65 5.77
C VAL A 117 -17.55 18.28 4.44
N LEU A 118 -16.26 18.25 4.11
CA LEU A 118 -15.74 18.73 2.84
C LEU A 118 -16.23 17.90 1.63
N SER A 119 -16.74 16.69 1.85
CA SER A 119 -17.31 15.85 0.79
C SER A 119 -18.84 16.01 0.63
N ILE A 120 -19.54 16.65 1.57
CA ILE A 120 -20.99 16.92 1.48
C ILE A 120 -21.37 17.72 0.21
N PRO A 121 -20.67 18.80 -0.21
CA PRO A 121 -21.05 19.54 -1.41
C PRO A 121 -21.03 18.66 -2.67
N SER A 122 -20.09 17.71 -2.72
CA SER A 122 -19.98 16.77 -3.84
C SER A 122 -21.18 15.84 -3.90
N LEU A 123 -21.62 15.35 -2.74
CA LEU A 123 -22.79 14.48 -2.64
C LEU A 123 -24.10 15.23 -2.91
N VAL A 124 -24.23 16.48 -2.48
CA VAL A 124 -25.39 17.34 -2.80
C VAL A 124 -25.51 17.52 -4.32
N ALA A 125 -24.40 17.69 -5.04
CA ALA A 125 -24.42 17.75 -6.50
C ALA A 125 -24.95 16.44 -7.12
N CYS A 126 -24.50 15.27 -6.65
CA CYS A 126 -25.02 13.98 -7.11
C CYS A 126 -26.53 13.82 -6.81
N TYR A 127 -26.99 14.25 -5.63
CA TYR A 127 -28.42 14.21 -5.30
C TYR A 127 -29.26 15.11 -6.23
N VAL A 128 -28.76 16.29 -6.58
CA VAL A 128 -29.41 17.21 -7.53
C VAL A 128 -29.48 16.66 -8.96
N MET A 129 -28.53 15.80 -9.37
CA MET A 129 -28.60 15.08 -10.66
C MET A 129 -29.69 13.99 -10.70
N GLY A 130 -30.36 13.69 -9.59
CA GLY A 130 -31.38 12.64 -9.48
C GLY A 130 -30.79 11.24 -9.34
N GLY A 131 -31.66 10.23 -9.19
CA GLY A 131 -31.27 8.80 -9.19
C GLY A 131 -30.59 8.23 -7.93
N ILE A 132 -30.49 8.99 -6.84
CA ILE A 132 -29.85 8.55 -5.58
C ILE A 132 -30.80 8.73 -4.41
N GLU A 133 -30.96 7.69 -3.57
CA GLU A 133 -31.82 7.77 -2.39
C GLU A 133 -31.06 8.21 -1.13
N LEU A 134 -31.56 9.26 -0.48
CA LEU A 134 -30.90 9.87 0.67
C LEU A 134 -30.94 8.98 1.94
N LYS A 135 -31.99 8.18 2.11
CA LYS A 135 -32.10 7.20 3.21
C LYS A 135 -31.46 5.86 2.85
N GLY A 136 -31.76 5.34 1.65
CA GLY A 136 -31.26 4.04 1.17
C GLY A 136 -29.75 3.97 0.91
N GLN A 137 -29.12 5.04 0.43
CA GLN A 137 -27.72 4.97 -0.05
C GLN A 137 -26.79 5.96 0.67
N VAL A 138 -27.17 7.24 0.77
CA VAL A 138 -26.32 8.28 1.37
C VAL A 138 -26.07 8.02 2.86
N LEU A 139 -27.13 7.79 3.63
CA LEU A 139 -27.04 7.60 5.08
C LEU A 139 -26.18 6.39 5.48
N PRO A 140 -26.38 5.16 4.92
CA PRO A 140 -25.52 4.04 5.24
C PRO A 140 -24.08 4.22 4.74
N LEU A 141 -23.84 4.88 3.60
CA LEU A 141 -22.48 5.21 3.13
C LEU A 141 -21.69 5.99 4.20
N TYR A 142 -22.24 7.11 4.69
CA TYR A 142 -21.58 7.91 5.73
C TYR A 142 -21.47 7.16 7.06
N GLY A 143 -22.47 6.33 7.41
CA GLY A 143 -22.41 5.46 8.59
C GLY A 143 -21.22 4.49 8.54
N ILE A 144 -21.05 3.79 7.41
CA ILE A 144 -19.94 2.87 7.14
C ILE A 144 -18.60 3.62 7.15
N LEU A 145 -18.50 4.79 6.50
CA LEU A 145 -17.28 5.60 6.48
C LEU A 145 -16.87 6.07 7.89
N ILE A 146 -17.79 6.60 8.69
CA ILE A 146 -17.50 7.04 10.08
C ILE A 146 -16.99 5.87 10.92
N LEU A 147 -17.65 4.72 10.81
CA LEU A 147 -17.29 3.52 11.56
C LEU A 147 -15.96 2.91 11.08
N ALA A 148 -15.66 2.94 9.78
CA ALA A 148 -14.36 2.57 9.22
C ALA A 148 -13.24 3.50 9.72
N ALA A 149 -13.49 4.80 9.78
CA ALA A 149 -12.56 5.75 10.39
C ALA A 149 -12.27 5.44 11.85
N LEU A 150 -13.28 4.99 12.60
CA LEU A 150 -13.18 4.61 14.00
C LEU A 150 -12.31 3.36 14.13
N GLN A 151 -12.59 2.33 13.34
CA GLN A 151 -11.79 1.10 13.26
C GLN A 151 -10.32 1.39 12.95
N TYR A 152 -10.03 2.16 11.89
CA TYR A 152 -8.65 2.50 11.51
C TYR A 152 -7.95 3.45 12.49
N SER A 153 -8.69 4.35 13.15
CA SER A 153 -8.10 5.29 14.12
C SER A 153 -7.68 4.60 15.41
N THR A 154 -8.54 3.74 15.97
CA THR A 154 -8.20 2.95 17.17
C THR A 154 -7.06 1.98 16.88
N MET A 155 -7.07 1.36 15.70
CA MET A 155 -6.00 0.48 15.23
C MET A 155 -4.66 1.22 15.12
N GLY A 156 -4.65 2.43 14.56
CA GLY A 156 -3.47 3.29 14.52
C GLY A 156 -2.95 3.62 15.93
N LEU A 157 -3.82 4.02 16.86
CA LEU A 157 -3.44 4.32 18.25
C LEU A 157 -2.85 3.11 18.98
N MET A 158 -3.44 1.92 18.80
CA MET A 158 -2.89 0.66 19.31
C MET A 158 -1.45 0.44 18.83
N ILE A 159 -1.20 0.60 17.53
CA ILE A 159 0.14 0.43 16.94
C ILE A 159 1.12 1.50 17.43
N SER A 160 0.65 2.74 17.62
CA SER A 160 1.43 3.84 18.21
C SER A 160 1.91 3.53 19.63
N CYS A 161 1.06 2.86 20.43
CA CYS A 161 1.42 2.42 21.78
C CYS A 161 2.45 1.26 21.77
N ILE A 162 2.24 0.26 20.91
CA ILE A 162 3.07 -0.97 20.84
C ILE A 162 4.47 -0.70 20.26
N THR A 163 4.59 0.21 19.30
CA THR A 163 5.85 0.45 18.59
C THR A 163 6.68 1.58 19.22
N ASN A 164 7.96 1.65 18.85
CA ASN A 164 8.94 2.57 19.48
C ASN A 164 9.59 3.53 18.46
N SER A 165 9.09 3.57 17.23
CA SER A 165 9.80 4.14 16.08
C SER A 165 8.79 4.46 14.98
N VAL A 166 8.78 5.69 14.47
CA VAL A 166 7.81 6.19 13.46
C VAL A 166 7.74 5.27 12.25
N ASP A 167 8.88 4.97 11.62
CA ASP A 167 8.96 4.07 10.47
C ASP A 167 8.34 2.69 10.74
N GLY A 168 8.57 2.15 11.94
CA GLY A 168 8.05 0.84 12.35
C GLY A 168 6.54 0.85 12.61
N ALA A 169 6.01 1.97 13.11
CA ALA A 169 4.59 2.16 13.34
C ALA A 169 3.81 2.26 12.03
N LEU A 170 4.32 3.07 11.10
CA LEU A 170 3.73 3.25 9.79
C LEU A 170 3.72 1.94 9.00
N LYS A 171 4.83 1.19 9.00
CA LYS A 171 4.92 -0.17 8.42
C LYS A 171 3.85 -1.11 8.96
N MET A 172 3.73 -1.21 10.29
CA MET A 172 2.73 -2.05 10.93
C MET A 172 1.30 -1.59 10.63
N THR A 173 1.07 -0.27 10.59
CA THR A 173 -0.24 0.32 10.33
C THR A 173 -0.69 0.02 8.91
N TYR A 174 0.10 0.40 7.89
CA TYR A 174 -0.25 0.11 6.51
C TYR A 174 -0.30 -1.39 6.18
N GLY A 175 0.56 -2.20 6.81
CA GLY A 175 0.50 -3.66 6.66
C GLY A 175 -0.78 -4.28 7.20
N ILE A 176 -1.29 -3.80 8.35
CA ILE A 176 -2.57 -4.26 8.90
C ILE A 176 -3.76 -3.63 8.15
N VAL A 177 -3.67 -2.37 7.70
CA VAL A 177 -4.70 -1.75 6.84
C VAL A 177 -4.87 -2.57 5.56
N LEU A 178 -3.78 -2.93 4.90
CA LEU A 178 -3.77 -3.82 3.72
C LEU A 178 -4.43 -5.17 4.07
N LEU A 179 -4.03 -5.79 5.17
CA LEU A 179 -4.59 -7.07 5.61
C LEU A 179 -6.12 -6.97 5.74
N LEU A 180 -6.61 -5.95 6.44
CA LEU A 180 -8.04 -5.74 6.71
C LEU A 180 -8.85 -5.24 5.50
N SER A 181 -8.22 -4.63 4.49
CA SER A 181 -8.93 -4.06 3.33
C SER A 181 -8.83 -4.91 2.06
N VAL A 182 -7.66 -5.47 1.74
CA VAL A 182 -7.38 -6.13 0.45
C VAL A 182 -7.16 -7.63 0.61
N ILE A 183 -6.25 -8.09 1.50
CA ILE A 183 -5.98 -9.54 1.64
C ILE A 183 -7.23 -10.30 2.09
N VAL A 184 -8.02 -9.69 2.98
CA VAL A 184 -9.31 -10.19 3.46
C VAL A 184 -10.33 -10.46 2.34
N LEU A 185 -10.24 -9.79 1.19
CA LEU A 185 -11.13 -10.04 0.04
C LEU A 185 -10.77 -11.32 -0.72
N GLY A 186 -9.47 -11.67 -0.75
CA GLY A 186 -8.93 -12.78 -1.55
C GLY A 186 -9.66 -14.11 -1.36
N PRO A 187 -9.84 -14.62 -0.13
CA PRO A 187 -10.51 -15.91 0.10
C PRO A 187 -11.93 -15.99 -0.47
N HIS A 188 -12.71 -14.90 -0.43
CA HIS A 188 -14.06 -14.89 -0.99
C HIS A 188 -14.03 -15.01 -2.52
N LEU A 189 -13.13 -14.28 -3.18
CA LEU A 189 -12.98 -14.31 -4.65
C LEU A 189 -12.69 -15.72 -5.20
N PHE A 190 -11.99 -16.58 -4.45
CA PHE A 190 -11.73 -17.95 -4.88
C PHE A 190 -12.82 -18.95 -4.48
N LEU A 191 -13.63 -18.66 -3.45
CA LEU A 191 -14.59 -19.61 -2.87
C LEU A 191 -16.04 -19.37 -3.28
N GLN A 192 -16.36 -18.24 -3.91
CA GLN A 192 -17.73 -17.83 -4.30
C GLN A 192 -18.47 -18.84 -5.21
N ALA A 193 -17.74 -19.72 -5.91
CA ALA A 193 -18.29 -20.75 -6.80
C ALA A 193 -18.59 -22.11 -6.13
N THR A 194 -18.43 -22.24 -4.80
CA THR A 194 -18.71 -23.51 -4.08
C THR A 194 -19.56 -23.31 -2.83
N PRO A 195 -20.70 -24.03 -2.68
CA PRO A 195 -21.47 -24.01 -1.44
C PRO A 195 -20.77 -24.84 -0.35
N GLY A 196 -20.54 -24.26 0.82
CA GLY A 196 -19.99 -24.97 1.98
C GLY A 196 -19.49 -24.06 3.10
N MET A 197 -19.20 -24.64 4.26
CA MET A 197 -18.80 -23.92 5.48
C MET A 197 -17.55 -23.02 5.29
N LEU A 198 -16.67 -23.36 4.35
CA LEU A 198 -15.49 -22.54 4.01
C LEU A 198 -15.88 -21.24 3.29
N ALA A 199 -16.89 -21.27 2.42
CA ALA A 199 -17.41 -20.07 1.76
C ALA A 199 -18.15 -19.16 2.76
N ASP A 200 -18.91 -19.75 3.70
CA ASP A 200 -19.51 -18.98 4.80
C ASP A 200 -18.45 -18.25 5.63
N VAL A 201 -17.41 -18.95 6.08
CA VAL A 201 -16.29 -18.37 6.83
C VAL A 201 -15.56 -17.30 6.00
N ALA A 202 -15.35 -17.52 4.69
CA ALA A 202 -14.77 -16.53 3.79
C ALA A 202 -15.64 -15.26 3.67
N SER A 203 -16.97 -15.41 3.58
CA SER A 203 -17.90 -14.28 3.54
C SER A 203 -17.88 -13.45 4.84
N TRP A 204 -17.73 -14.10 6.00
CA TRP A 204 -17.52 -13.42 7.29
C TRP A 204 -16.17 -12.71 7.35
N ILE A 205 -15.09 -13.38 6.93
CA ILE A 205 -13.75 -12.76 6.86
C ILE A 205 -13.80 -11.52 5.98
N ARG A 206 -14.41 -11.61 4.79
CA ARG A 206 -14.55 -10.51 3.84
C ARG A 206 -15.18 -9.26 4.45
N CYS A 207 -16.21 -9.46 5.26
CA CYS A 207 -16.93 -8.39 5.98
C CYS A 207 -16.11 -7.75 7.14
N ILE A 208 -14.83 -8.08 7.31
CA ILE A 208 -13.89 -7.29 8.12
C ILE A 208 -13.45 -6.02 7.36
N SER A 209 -13.46 -6.06 6.03
CA SER A 209 -13.14 -4.93 5.17
C SER A 209 -14.36 -4.01 4.97
N PRO A 210 -14.18 -2.67 4.85
CA PRO A 210 -15.27 -1.74 4.57
C PRO A 210 -15.69 -1.73 3.08
N ILE A 211 -14.85 -2.28 2.19
CA ILE A 211 -15.06 -2.22 0.73
C ILE A 211 -16.38 -2.89 0.32
N PRO A 212 -16.70 -4.15 0.71
CA PRO A 212 -17.95 -4.79 0.35
C PRO A 212 -19.19 -4.05 0.85
N ALA A 213 -19.13 -3.50 2.07
CA ALA A 213 -20.26 -2.74 2.63
C ALA A 213 -20.52 -1.44 1.84
N VAL A 214 -19.47 -0.80 1.31
CA VAL A 214 -19.62 0.34 0.37
C VAL A 214 -20.13 -0.13 -0.99
N MET A 215 -19.68 -1.26 -1.52
CA MET A 215 -20.14 -1.80 -2.81
C MET A 215 -21.64 -2.10 -2.81
N ASP A 216 -22.11 -2.77 -1.76
CA ASP A 216 -23.52 -3.12 -1.47
C ASP A 216 -24.40 -1.85 -1.44
N VAL A 217 -24.04 -0.87 -0.61
CA VAL A 217 -24.72 0.45 -0.52
C VAL A 217 -24.76 1.22 -1.84
N VAL A 218 -23.71 1.10 -2.65
CA VAL A 218 -23.56 1.78 -3.93
C VAL A 218 -24.30 1.05 -5.07
N GLY A 219 -24.91 -0.11 -4.81
CA GLY A 219 -25.57 -0.92 -5.83
C GLY A 219 -24.59 -1.34 -6.93
N HIS A 220 -23.36 -1.68 -6.55
CA HIS A 220 -22.40 -2.33 -7.43
C HIS A 220 -22.41 -3.83 -7.09
N GLY A 221 -22.46 -4.67 -8.12
CA GLY A 221 -22.47 -6.13 -7.94
C GLY A 221 -21.31 -6.62 -7.09
N ASP A 222 -21.50 -7.77 -6.46
CA ASP A 222 -20.57 -8.29 -5.46
C ASP A 222 -19.15 -8.49 -6.02
N VAL A 223 -18.10 -8.35 -5.18
CA VAL A 223 -16.70 -8.41 -5.67
C VAL A 223 -16.43 -9.73 -6.39
N GLY A 224 -16.15 -9.66 -7.69
CA GLY A 224 -15.90 -10.85 -8.52
C GLY A 224 -17.15 -11.61 -9.01
N SER A 225 -18.36 -11.13 -8.73
CA SER A 225 -19.59 -11.80 -9.16
C SER A 225 -19.82 -11.72 -10.67
N GLN A 226 -20.02 -12.89 -11.30
CA GLN A 226 -20.49 -13.01 -12.68
C GLN A 226 -22.03 -13.08 -12.71
N GLY A 227 -22.70 -12.07 -12.16
CA GLY A 227 -24.18 -11.96 -12.19
C GLY A 227 -24.95 -12.88 -11.23
N ILE A 228 -24.28 -13.50 -10.25
CA ILE A 228 -24.93 -14.19 -9.13
C ILE A 228 -24.88 -13.28 -7.91
N ASP A 229 -26.01 -12.61 -7.62
CA ASP A 229 -26.19 -11.85 -6.38
C ASP A 229 -26.30 -12.82 -5.19
N SER A 230 -25.16 -13.10 -4.56
CA SER A 230 -25.15 -13.70 -3.23
C SER A 230 -25.77 -12.70 -2.25
N ASN A 231 -27.03 -12.93 -1.85
CA ASN A 231 -27.79 -12.15 -0.87
C ASN A 231 -27.16 -12.25 0.54
N VAL A 232 -25.99 -11.64 0.69
CA VAL A 232 -25.20 -11.58 1.91
C VAL A 232 -25.24 -10.14 2.38
N ASP A 233 -26.02 -9.89 3.43
CA ASP A 233 -26.09 -8.60 4.14
C ASP A 233 -24.70 -8.21 4.65
N SER A 234 -23.96 -7.48 3.82
CA SER A 234 -22.56 -7.12 4.05
C SER A 234 -22.48 -5.94 5.00
N ILE A 235 -23.52 -5.09 5.03
CA ILE A 235 -23.64 -3.93 5.89
C ILE A 235 -23.71 -4.36 7.37
N SER A 236 -24.65 -5.23 7.76
CA SER A 236 -24.80 -5.62 9.17
C SER A 236 -23.60 -6.41 9.68
N ARG A 237 -23.05 -7.32 8.85
CA ARG A 237 -21.83 -8.09 9.17
C ARG A 237 -20.63 -7.17 9.39
N TYR A 238 -20.44 -6.15 8.54
CA TYR A 238 -19.37 -5.17 8.72
C TYR A 238 -19.54 -4.36 10.01
N VAL A 239 -20.76 -3.94 10.35
CA VAL A 239 -21.05 -3.23 11.62
C VAL A 239 -20.70 -4.11 12.85
N ILE A 240 -21.04 -5.40 12.84
CA ILE A 240 -20.74 -6.31 13.96
C ILE A 240 -19.23 -6.58 14.08
N LEU A 241 -18.54 -6.85 12.97
CA LEU A 241 -17.11 -7.17 12.96
C LEU A 241 -16.24 -5.97 13.29
N SER A 242 -16.59 -4.79 12.79
CA SER A 242 -15.90 -3.54 13.16
C SER A 242 -16.07 -3.23 14.66
N LEU A 243 -17.30 -3.28 15.21
CA LEU A 243 -17.57 -3.06 16.64
C LEU A 243 -16.83 -4.05 17.55
N SER A 244 -16.73 -5.32 17.16
CA SER A 244 -15.94 -6.30 17.93
C SER A 244 -14.43 -6.04 17.83
N SER A 245 -13.90 -5.72 16.63
CA SER A 245 -12.49 -5.34 16.46
C SER A 245 -12.11 -4.07 17.24
N LEU A 246 -13.06 -3.13 17.37
CA LEU A 246 -12.91 -1.88 18.11
C LEU A 246 -12.65 -2.12 19.60
N VAL A 247 -13.36 -3.05 20.24
CA VAL A 247 -13.13 -3.41 21.65
C VAL A 247 -11.68 -3.85 21.87
N VAL A 248 -11.14 -4.67 20.97
CA VAL A 248 -9.75 -5.15 21.03
C VAL A 248 -8.76 -4.01 20.82
N PHE A 249 -8.99 -3.16 19.80
CA PHE A 249 -8.11 -2.03 19.46
C PHE A 249 -8.14 -0.89 20.50
N VAL A 250 -9.18 -0.80 21.35
CA VAL A 250 -9.24 0.12 22.48
C VAL A 250 -8.61 -0.48 23.73
N ALA A 251 -8.88 -1.76 24.05
CA ALA A 251 -8.38 -2.41 25.27
C ALA A 251 -6.84 -2.47 25.33
N ILE A 252 -6.19 -2.84 24.24
CA ILE A 252 -4.72 -2.99 24.18
C ILE A 252 -3.96 -1.69 24.51
N PRO A 253 -4.23 -0.53 23.87
CA PRO A 253 -3.57 0.73 24.24
C PRO A 253 -3.92 1.21 25.65
N LEU A 254 -5.15 1.01 26.16
CA LEU A 254 -5.48 1.37 27.54
C LEU A 254 -4.66 0.57 28.57
N ILE A 255 -4.54 -0.74 28.39
CA ILE A 255 -3.68 -1.59 29.24
C ILE A 255 -2.21 -1.17 29.13
N ARG A 256 -1.74 -0.80 27.92
CA ARG A 256 -0.36 -0.39 27.66
C ARG A 256 -0.01 1.00 28.21
N LEU A 257 -0.93 1.96 28.20
CA LEU A 257 -0.74 3.29 28.78
C LEU A 257 -0.77 3.25 30.31
N ASN A 258 -1.49 2.28 30.90
CA ASN A 258 -1.52 2.06 32.35
C ASN A 258 -0.23 1.41 32.89
N GLN A 259 0.43 0.56 32.11
CA GLN A 259 1.70 -0.06 32.51
C GLN A 259 2.86 0.91 32.30
N ARG A 260 3.55 1.30 33.40
CA ARG A 260 4.72 2.20 33.38
C ARG A 260 5.77 1.73 32.36
N ILE A 261 5.83 2.43 31.21
CA ILE A 261 6.72 2.11 30.08
C ILE A 261 8.21 2.29 30.43
N LEU A 262 8.52 2.99 31.52
CA LEU A 262 9.86 3.46 31.86
C LEU A 262 10.66 2.55 32.84
N ASP A 263 9.99 1.70 33.64
CA ASP A 263 10.63 1.04 34.79
C ASP A 263 11.25 -0.35 34.48
N ARG A 264 11.06 -0.91 33.27
CA ARG A 264 11.67 -2.20 32.91
C ARG A 264 13.05 -2.05 32.31
N SER A 265 14.07 -2.12 33.16
CA SER A 265 15.43 -2.43 32.73
C SER A 265 15.44 -3.75 31.93
N ARG A 266 15.82 -3.67 30.65
CA ARG A 266 16.07 -4.87 29.85
C ARG A 266 17.47 -5.36 30.18
N SER A 267 17.57 -6.54 30.77
CA SER A 267 18.85 -7.22 30.91
C SER A 267 19.51 -7.37 29.54
N GLN A 268 20.82 -7.10 29.47
CA GLN A 268 21.63 -7.36 28.29
C GLN A 268 21.78 -8.88 28.15
N GLY A 269 20.80 -9.52 27.52
CA GLY A 269 20.70 -10.97 27.50
C GLY A 269 21.89 -11.62 26.78
N ALA A 270 22.41 -12.71 27.36
CA ALA A 270 23.62 -13.41 26.92
C ALA A 270 23.73 -13.62 25.40
N LEU A 271 24.96 -13.48 24.88
CA LEU A 271 25.34 -13.76 23.50
C LEU A 271 25.27 -15.27 23.23
N THR A 272 25.00 -15.68 21.99
CA THR A 272 24.85 -17.12 21.69
C THR A 272 26.12 -17.94 21.96
N HIS A 273 27.31 -17.33 21.84
CA HIS A 273 28.59 -17.96 22.17
C HIS A 273 28.80 -18.24 23.68
N GLN A 274 27.93 -17.73 24.55
CA GLN A 274 27.95 -17.97 26.01
C GLN A 274 26.96 -19.09 26.43
N MET A 275 26.44 -19.86 25.47
CA MET A 275 25.37 -20.84 25.69
C MET A 275 25.82 -22.25 25.29
N SER A 276 25.14 -23.27 25.79
CA SER A 276 25.47 -24.66 25.47
C SER A 276 25.33 -24.97 23.98
N GLY A 277 26.17 -25.88 23.47
CA GLY A 277 26.24 -26.20 22.04
C GLY A 277 24.90 -26.63 21.44
N LEU A 278 24.08 -27.39 22.18
CA LEU A 278 22.73 -27.79 21.78
C LEU A 278 21.78 -26.59 21.61
N ILE A 279 21.87 -25.56 22.47
CA ILE A 279 21.06 -24.35 22.32
C ILE A 279 21.55 -23.52 21.13
N GLN A 280 22.87 -23.52 20.86
CA GLN A 280 23.44 -22.87 19.69
C GLN A 280 23.02 -23.53 18.37
N THR A 281 22.98 -24.87 18.29
CA THR A 281 22.50 -25.58 17.09
C THR A 281 20.99 -25.44 16.92
N LEU A 282 20.19 -25.59 17.99
CA LEU A 282 18.74 -25.35 17.95
C LEU A 282 18.41 -23.92 17.51
N ARG A 283 19.18 -22.91 17.97
CA ARG A 283 19.05 -21.54 17.45
C ARG A 283 19.47 -21.41 16.00
N MET A 284 20.55 -22.08 15.58
CA MET A 284 20.99 -22.04 14.20
C MET A 284 19.90 -22.58 13.26
N VAL A 285 19.19 -23.65 13.64
CA VAL A 285 18.03 -24.16 12.91
C VAL A 285 16.85 -23.17 12.98
N PHE A 286 16.42 -22.78 14.18
CA PHE A 286 15.24 -21.91 14.38
C PHE A 286 15.38 -20.50 13.77
N PHE A 287 16.60 -19.97 13.69
CA PHE A 287 16.92 -18.70 13.05
C PHE A 287 17.50 -18.84 11.63
N LEU A 288 17.38 -20.02 11.02
CA LEU A 288 17.78 -20.33 9.64
C LEU A 288 19.18 -19.77 9.32
N GLY A 289 20.15 -20.19 10.12
CA GLY A 289 21.58 -19.87 10.00
C GLY A 289 22.03 -18.54 10.62
N MET A 290 21.14 -17.57 10.86
CA MET A 290 21.55 -16.16 10.97
C MET A 290 21.52 -15.54 12.38
N ASP A 291 21.28 -16.32 13.44
CA ASP A 291 21.08 -15.92 14.86
C ASP A 291 21.38 -14.45 15.24
N PRO A 292 20.38 -13.66 15.72
CA PRO A 292 20.54 -12.23 16.01
C PRO A 292 21.48 -11.91 17.20
N LYS A 293 21.91 -12.92 17.97
CA LYS A 293 22.84 -12.82 19.10
C LYS A 293 24.23 -13.37 18.78
N LYS A 294 24.50 -13.77 17.53
CA LYS A 294 25.85 -14.09 17.04
C LYS A 294 26.60 -12.81 16.68
N ARG A 295 27.92 -12.77 16.87
CA ARG A 295 28.75 -11.63 16.43
C ARG A 295 28.69 -11.52 14.91
N ALA A 296 28.32 -10.36 14.39
CA ALA A 296 28.30 -10.13 12.95
C ALA A 296 29.75 -10.16 12.38
N PRO A 297 29.98 -10.78 11.21
CA PRO A 297 31.32 -10.84 10.61
C PRO A 297 31.81 -9.47 10.17
N ASN A 298 33.10 -9.37 9.81
CA ASN A 298 33.65 -8.15 9.21
C ASN A 298 32.94 -7.83 7.88
N ILE A 299 33.01 -6.57 7.46
CA ILE A 299 32.41 -6.10 6.20
C ILE A 299 33.42 -6.39 5.07
N PRO A 300 33.11 -7.27 4.10
CA PRO A 300 34.02 -7.54 2.98
C PRO A 300 34.12 -6.33 2.04
N ALA A 301 35.33 -6.07 1.52
CA ALA A 301 35.66 -4.83 0.81
C ALA A 301 34.91 -4.60 -0.52
N TYR A 302 34.44 -5.67 -1.16
CA TYR A 302 33.67 -5.60 -2.42
C TYR A 302 32.19 -5.24 -2.22
N LEU A 303 31.64 -5.43 -1.01
CA LEU A 303 30.25 -5.08 -0.71
C LEU A 303 30.16 -3.64 -0.19
N ASN A 304 29.07 -2.97 -0.53
CA ASN A 304 28.81 -1.62 -0.08
C ASN A 304 28.61 -1.59 1.46
N PRO A 305 29.41 -0.83 2.23
CA PRO A 305 29.31 -0.82 3.69
C PRO A 305 27.96 -0.26 4.17
N VAL A 306 27.33 0.64 3.40
CA VAL A 306 26.01 1.19 3.71
C VAL A 306 24.91 0.13 3.58
N LEU A 307 24.98 -0.72 2.55
CA LEU A 307 24.06 -1.86 2.38
C LEU A 307 24.12 -2.80 3.59
N ILE A 308 25.33 -3.14 4.03
CA ILE A 308 25.54 -4.04 5.17
C ILE A 308 25.15 -3.37 6.50
N LYS A 309 25.36 -2.05 6.67
CA LYS A 309 24.82 -1.27 7.80
C LYS A 309 23.30 -1.42 7.88
N GLU A 310 22.61 -1.20 6.76
CA GLU A 310 21.14 -1.19 6.71
C GLU A 310 20.56 -2.58 7.02
N PHE A 311 21.13 -3.67 6.48
CA PHE A 311 20.74 -5.04 6.84
C PHE A 311 21.01 -5.40 8.32
N ARG A 312 22.09 -4.90 8.94
CA ARG A 312 22.36 -5.16 10.36
C ARG A 312 21.44 -4.37 11.30
N SER A 313 21.05 -3.14 10.91
CA SER A 313 20.40 -2.18 11.80
C SER A 313 18.87 -2.13 11.66
N ARG A 314 18.29 -2.14 10.45
CA ARG A 314 16.83 -2.04 10.26
C ARG A 314 16.11 -3.27 10.81
N ARG A 315 14.98 -3.10 11.52
CA ARG A 315 14.19 -4.25 12.01
C ARG A 315 13.80 -5.25 10.91
N PHE A 316 13.41 -4.75 9.74
CA PHE A 316 13.09 -5.54 8.54
C PHE A 316 14.30 -5.81 7.63
N GLY A 317 15.42 -5.12 7.84
CA GLY A 317 16.68 -5.46 7.16
C GLY A 317 17.42 -6.60 7.86
N ARG A 318 17.18 -6.81 9.15
CA ARG A 318 17.69 -7.97 9.89
C ARG A 318 17.21 -9.24 9.20
N ALA A 319 18.17 -10.05 8.77
CA ALA A 319 17.93 -11.13 7.84
C ALA A 319 16.93 -12.20 8.34
N HIS A 320 16.69 -12.32 9.66
CA HIS A 320 15.60 -13.14 10.21
C HIS A 320 14.21 -12.70 9.78
N TRP A 321 13.95 -11.39 9.73
CA TRP A 321 12.65 -10.89 9.30
C TRP A 321 12.48 -11.03 7.80
N ILE A 322 13.56 -10.84 7.04
CA ILE A 322 13.61 -11.13 5.60
C ILE A 322 13.26 -12.60 5.34
N VAL A 323 13.94 -13.54 6.01
CA VAL A 323 13.69 -14.98 5.82
C VAL A 323 12.31 -15.41 6.35
N ARG A 324 11.83 -14.87 7.47
CA ARG A 324 10.46 -15.14 7.93
C ARG A 324 9.40 -14.65 6.95
N MET A 325 9.60 -13.50 6.32
CA MET A 325 8.71 -13.01 5.27
C MET A 325 8.83 -13.83 3.99
N MET A 326 10.03 -14.26 3.62
CA MET A 326 10.25 -15.16 2.47
C MET A 326 9.55 -16.51 2.67
N VAL A 327 9.69 -17.13 3.85
CA VAL A 327 8.99 -18.37 4.21
C VAL A 327 7.47 -18.16 4.26
N GLY A 328 7.00 -17.07 4.89
CA GLY A 328 5.57 -16.75 4.93
C GLY A 328 4.96 -16.52 3.54
N CYS A 329 5.70 -15.86 2.64
CA CYS A 329 5.26 -15.62 1.27
C CYS A 329 5.37 -16.88 0.40
N LEU A 330 6.35 -17.76 0.64
CA LEU A 330 6.43 -19.07 -0.02
C LEU A 330 5.26 -19.98 0.42
N LEU A 331 4.90 -19.98 1.70
CA LEU A 331 3.71 -20.68 2.21
C LEU A 331 2.42 -20.08 1.64
N LEU A 332 2.32 -18.76 1.53
CA LEU A 332 1.21 -18.08 0.85
C LEU A 332 1.12 -18.49 -0.63
N SER A 333 2.25 -18.51 -1.34
CA SER A 333 2.32 -18.94 -2.74
C SER A 333 1.91 -20.40 -2.90
N LEU A 334 2.33 -21.29 -2.01
CA LEU A 334 1.94 -22.71 -2.01
C LEU A 334 0.46 -22.89 -1.69
N ALA A 335 -0.09 -22.10 -0.74
CA ALA A 335 -1.52 -22.08 -0.47
C ALA A 335 -2.34 -21.56 -1.66
N LEU A 336 -1.88 -20.49 -2.34
CA LEU A 336 -2.49 -20.01 -3.58
C LEU A 336 -2.43 -21.09 -4.66
N ILE A 337 -1.28 -21.73 -4.89
CA ILE A 337 -1.13 -22.86 -5.83
C ILE A 337 -2.13 -23.99 -5.54
N TYR A 338 -2.30 -24.35 -4.27
CA TYR A 338 -3.26 -25.38 -3.86
C TYR A 338 -4.70 -24.94 -4.14
N ILE A 339 -5.04 -23.66 -3.92
CA ILE A 339 -6.35 -23.09 -4.25
C ILE A 339 -6.54 -23.09 -5.78
N THR A 340 -5.62 -22.53 -6.56
CA THR A 340 -5.76 -22.43 -8.02
C THR A 340 -5.96 -23.80 -8.65
N THR A 341 -5.12 -24.79 -8.32
CA THR A 341 -5.23 -26.16 -8.85
C THR A 341 -6.56 -26.86 -8.56
N GLN A 342 -7.30 -26.47 -7.52
CA GLN A 342 -8.65 -27.00 -7.24
C GLN A 342 -9.76 -26.24 -7.97
N TYR A 343 -9.61 -24.93 -8.21
CA TYR A 343 -10.67 -24.06 -8.77
C TYR A 343 -10.48 -23.63 -10.24
N THR A 344 -9.39 -24.01 -10.91
CA THR A 344 -9.14 -23.77 -12.35
C THR A 344 -10.31 -24.20 -13.25
N ASN A 345 -11.04 -25.27 -12.89
CA ASN A 345 -12.17 -25.77 -13.68
C ASN A 345 -13.41 -24.85 -13.67
N GLN A 346 -13.45 -23.86 -12.77
CA GLN A 346 -14.57 -22.91 -12.62
C GLN A 346 -14.16 -21.48 -12.97
N TRP A 347 -12.94 -21.08 -12.61
CA TRP A 347 -12.39 -19.75 -12.87
C TRP A 347 -11.26 -19.92 -13.88
N GLY A 348 -11.46 -19.43 -15.12
CA GLY A 348 -10.46 -19.56 -16.19
C GLY A 348 -9.09 -19.01 -15.77
N VAL A 349 -8.01 -19.65 -16.24
CA VAL A 349 -6.62 -19.41 -15.79
C VAL A 349 -6.23 -17.92 -15.87
N GLU A 350 -6.72 -17.22 -16.89
CA GLU A 350 -6.61 -15.76 -17.08
C GLU A 350 -7.13 -14.95 -15.88
N THR A 351 -8.35 -15.25 -15.42
CA THR A 351 -8.97 -14.56 -14.27
C THR A 351 -8.22 -14.80 -12.98
N ILE A 352 -7.75 -16.03 -12.75
CA ILE A 352 -6.96 -16.42 -11.57
C ILE A 352 -5.62 -15.68 -11.57
N GLY A 353 -4.90 -15.67 -12.69
CA GLY A 353 -3.64 -14.96 -12.84
C GLY A 353 -3.80 -13.46 -12.66
N GLY A 354 -4.86 -12.87 -13.22
CA GLY A 354 -5.22 -11.47 -13.01
C GLY A 354 -5.43 -11.12 -11.53
N ILE A 355 -6.19 -11.91 -10.77
CA ILE A 355 -6.40 -11.70 -9.32
C ILE A 355 -5.06 -11.78 -8.56
N MET A 356 -4.21 -12.74 -8.90
CA MET A 356 -2.87 -12.87 -8.30
C MET A 356 -1.99 -11.64 -8.55
N VAL A 357 -2.03 -11.08 -9.76
CA VAL A 357 -1.34 -9.82 -10.12
C VAL A 357 -1.86 -8.64 -9.30
N VAL A 358 -3.18 -8.46 -9.19
CA VAL A 358 -3.78 -7.37 -8.37
C VAL A 358 -3.30 -7.46 -6.92
N MET A 359 -3.36 -8.65 -6.33
CA MET A 359 -2.98 -8.89 -4.94
C MET A 359 -1.48 -8.62 -4.71
N GLN A 360 -0.62 -9.07 -5.63
CA GLN A 360 0.82 -8.82 -5.54
C GLN A 360 1.18 -7.36 -5.74
N VAL A 361 0.65 -6.69 -6.78
CA VAL A 361 0.97 -5.27 -7.01
C VAL A 361 0.45 -4.43 -5.86
N SER A 362 -0.75 -4.69 -5.34
CA SER A 362 -1.26 -4.03 -4.13
C SER A 362 -0.29 -4.17 -2.95
N LEU A 363 0.28 -5.36 -2.75
CA LEU A 363 1.28 -5.63 -1.71
C LEU A 363 2.59 -4.85 -1.93
N VAL A 364 3.11 -4.82 -3.17
CA VAL A 364 4.30 -4.02 -3.52
C VAL A 364 4.06 -2.52 -3.32
N VAL A 365 2.93 -2.01 -3.82
CA VAL A 365 2.49 -0.60 -3.80
C VAL A 365 2.32 -0.09 -2.37
N LEU A 366 1.85 -0.93 -1.44
CA LEU A 366 1.67 -0.57 -0.03
C LEU A 366 2.96 -0.74 0.80
N ILE A 367 3.73 -1.81 0.60
CA ILE A 367 4.92 -2.05 1.43
C ILE A 367 6.10 -1.16 1.02
N THR A 368 6.31 -0.91 -0.28
CA THR A 368 7.47 -0.16 -0.80
C THR A 368 7.61 1.25 -0.22
N PRO A 369 6.61 2.15 -0.29
CA PRO A 369 6.71 3.49 0.32
C PRO A 369 7.00 3.44 1.82
N SER A 370 6.48 2.46 2.56
CA SER A 370 6.82 2.30 3.98
C SER A 370 8.31 2.00 4.21
N LEU A 371 8.95 1.22 3.33
CA LEU A 371 10.37 0.88 3.41
C LEU A 371 11.29 1.97 2.84
N ALA A 372 10.84 2.64 1.78
CA ALA A 372 11.62 3.56 0.96
C ALA A 372 11.53 5.04 1.41
N ALA A 373 10.37 5.51 1.88
CA ALA A 373 10.21 6.92 2.28
C ALA A 373 11.03 7.32 3.52
N GLY A 374 11.54 6.32 4.27
CA GLY A 374 12.48 6.47 5.39
C GLY A 374 13.96 6.26 5.02
N LEU A 375 14.33 6.19 3.73
CA LEU A 375 15.72 5.91 3.30
C LEU A 375 16.72 7.01 3.71
N ILE A 376 16.33 8.26 3.47
CA ILE A 376 17.14 9.47 3.69
C ILE A 376 16.49 10.35 4.76
N SER A 377 15.15 10.40 4.82
CA SER A 377 14.41 11.28 5.74
C SER A 377 14.65 10.94 7.20
N SER A 378 14.89 9.66 7.52
CA SER A 378 15.26 9.21 8.88
C SER A 378 16.64 9.73 9.31
N GLU A 379 17.64 9.71 8.41
CA GLU A 379 18.98 10.24 8.70
C GLU A 379 19.01 11.78 8.71
N LEU A 380 18.03 12.43 8.06
CA LEU A 380 17.79 13.87 8.19
C LEU A 380 17.02 14.25 9.47
N GLU A 381 16.13 13.38 9.97
CA GLU A 381 15.33 13.62 11.18
C GLU A 381 16.17 13.44 12.47
N PHE A 382 17.14 12.51 12.45
CA PHE A 382 18.05 12.25 13.57
C PHE A 382 19.43 12.94 13.42
N ASP A 383 19.60 13.86 12.47
CA ASP A 383 20.86 14.54 12.11
C ASP A 383 22.08 13.61 11.83
N SER A 384 21.88 12.29 11.75
CA SER A 384 22.93 11.31 11.46
C SER A 384 23.54 11.46 10.06
N TRP A 385 22.87 12.20 9.17
CA TRP A 385 23.42 12.62 7.90
C TRP A 385 24.75 13.38 8.03
N ARG A 386 24.92 14.21 9.07
CA ARG A 386 26.19 14.91 9.34
C ARG A 386 27.33 13.94 9.63
N LEU A 387 27.04 12.83 10.34
CA LEU A 387 28.02 11.78 10.60
C LEU A 387 28.39 11.04 9.30
N LEU A 388 27.47 10.87 8.35
CA LEU A 388 27.78 10.31 7.03
C LEU A 388 28.70 11.22 6.20
N GLN A 389 28.53 12.56 6.28
CA GLN A 389 29.41 13.52 5.60
C GLN A 389 30.87 13.44 6.07
N MET A 390 31.12 13.03 7.33
CA MET A 390 32.46 12.84 7.89
C MET A 390 33.13 11.52 7.43
N THR A 391 32.44 10.67 6.66
CA THR A 391 32.99 9.39 6.17
C THR A 391 33.57 9.53 4.76
N PRO A 392 34.57 8.72 4.36
CA PRO A 392 35.15 8.73 3.01
C PRO A 392 34.24 8.08 1.95
N LEU A 393 32.91 8.17 2.10
CA LEU A 393 31.94 7.54 1.22
C LEU A 393 31.42 8.52 0.17
N THR A 394 31.57 8.17 -1.10
CA THR A 394 31.01 8.96 -2.20
C THR A 394 29.47 8.94 -2.16
N SER A 395 28.85 10.03 -2.61
CA SER A 395 27.38 10.17 -2.62
C SER A 395 26.70 9.02 -3.39
N PHE A 396 27.31 8.57 -4.49
CA PHE A 396 26.86 7.40 -5.25
C PHE A 396 26.86 6.10 -4.41
N ARG A 397 27.92 5.84 -3.63
CA ARG A 397 27.97 4.67 -2.72
C ARG A 397 26.91 4.77 -1.62
N ILE A 398 26.63 5.97 -1.09
CA ILE A 398 25.56 6.17 -0.09
C ILE A 398 24.18 5.87 -0.69
N ILE A 399 23.88 6.42 -1.87
CA ILE A 399 22.60 6.24 -2.58
C ILE A 399 22.38 4.78 -2.95
N THR A 400 23.33 4.17 -3.66
CA THR A 400 23.21 2.77 -4.13
C THR A 400 23.05 1.81 -2.98
N GLY A 401 23.80 1.97 -1.88
CA GLY A 401 23.68 1.10 -0.70
C GLY A 401 22.32 1.20 -0.01
N LYS A 402 21.74 2.41 0.03
CA LYS A 402 20.41 2.66 0.58
C LYS A 402 19.30 2.11 -0.32
N ILE A 403 19.30 2.44 -1.61
CA ILE A 403 18.29 1.97 -2.56
C ILE A 403 18.35 0.43 -2.67
N LEU A 404 19.54 -0.16 -2.82
CA LEU A 404 19.72 -1.60 -2.94
C LEU A 404 19.25 -2.36 -1.68
N SER A 405 19.39 -1.79 -0.49
CA SER A 405 18.86 -2.41 0.74
C SER A 405 17.35 -2.61 0.69
N VAL A 406 16.61 -1.64 0.14
CA VAL A 406 15.16 -1.74 0.00
C VAL A 406 14.78 -2.54 -1.25
N ALA A 407 15.50 -2.39 -2.36
CA ALA A 407 15.29 -3.15 -3.59
C ALA A 407 15.40 -4.66 -3.35
N VAL A 408 16.39 -5.13 -2.56
CA VAL A 408 16.51 -6.55 -2.19
C VAL A 408 15.33 -7.02 -1.34
N THR A 409 14.85 -6.19 -0.39
CA THR A 409 13.68 -6.59 0.43
C THR A 409 12.39 -6.69 -0.38
N ILE A 410 12.20 -5.85 -1.40
CA ILE A 410 11.04 -5.91 -2.30
C ILE A 410 11.22 -7.05 -3.31
N GLY A 411 12.43 -7.21 -3.86
CA GLY A 411 12.76 -8.29 -4.79
C GLY A 411 12.54 -9.67 -4.19
N LEU A 412 12.82 -9.88 -2.91
CA LEU A 412 12.52 -11.15 -2.22
C LEU A 412 11.02 -11.39 -2.00
N ILE A 413 10.21 -10.33 -1.85
CA ILE A 413 8.75 -10.44 -1.80
C ILE A 413 8.19 -10.85 -3.17
N VAL A 414 8.70 -10.24 -4.25
CA VAL A 414 8.32 -10.58 -5.64
C VAL A 414 8.81 -11.97 -6.03
N LEU A 415 10.04 -12.35 -5.66
CA LEU A 415 10.60 -13.68 -5.92
C LEU A 415 9.75 -14.80 -5.29
N ALA A 416 9.16 -14.53 -4.13
CA ALA A 416 8.36 -15.50 -3.41
C ALA A 416 6.95 -15.72 -3.99
N SER A 417 6.49 -14.90 -4.95
CA SER A 417 5.26 -15.18 -5.72
C SER A 417 5.53 -15.84 -7.09
N LEU A 418 6.78 -15.82 -7.59
CA LEU A 418 7.13 -16.52 -8.84
C LEU A 418 6.71 -17.99 -8.90
N PRO A 419 6.75 -18.79 -7.81
CA PRO A 419 6.25 -20.16 -7.85
C PRO A 419 4.77 -20.27 -8.26
N GLY A 420 3.93 -19.30 -7.88
CA GLY A 420 2.51 -19.28 -8.27
C GLY A 420 2.33 -19.04 -9.77
N TYR A 421 3.09 -18.10 -10.35
CA TYR A 421 3.09 -17.88 -11.80
C TYR A 421 3.69 -19.06 -12.57
N ALA A 422 4.71 -19.71 -12.03
CA ALA A 422 5.29 -20.91 -12.62
C ALA A 422 4.30 -22.08 -12.68
N VAL A 423 3.39 -22.19 -11.70
CA VAL A 423 2.29 -23.17 -11.74
C VAL A 423 1.23 -22.77 -12.77
N LEU A 424 0.85 -21.49 -12.88
CA LEU A 424 -0.09 -21.05 -13.93
C LEU A 424 0.45 -21.38 -15.34
N ALA A 425 1.75 -21.13 -15.57
CA ALA A 425 2.44 -21.50 -16.80
C ALA A 425 2.54 -23.02 -17.04
N ALA A 426 2.51 -23.84 -15.98
CA ALA A 426 2.52 -25.30 -16.07
C ALA A 426 1.11 -25.89 -16.27
N ILE A 427 0.05 -25.16 -15.88
CA ILE A 427 -1.34 -25.52 -16.14
C ILE A 427 -1.71 -25.21 -17.59
N ASP A 428 -1.35 -24.02 -18.08
CA ASP A 428 -1.56 -23.62 -19.47
C ASP A 428 -0.26 -23.09 -20.10
N ASN A 429 0.32 -23.91 -20.98
CA ASN A 429 1.56 -23.61 -21.67
C ASN A 429 1.43 -22.44 -22.67
N THR A 430 0.20 -22.08 -23.10
CA THR A 430 -0.03 -20.97 -24.03
C THR A 430 0.18 -19.60 -23.35
N LEU A 431 -0.04 -19.51 -22.04
CA LEU A 431 0.09 -18.27 -21.25
C LEU A 431 1.54 -17.98 -20.81
N THR A 432 2.51 -18.83 -21.17
CA THR A 432 3.93 -18.70 -20.76
C THR A 432 4.54 -17.35 -21.16
N THR A 433 4.23 -16.84 -22.34
CA THR A 433 4.68 -15.53 -22.84
C THR A 433 4.04 -14.37 -22.06
N GLN A 434 2.73 -14.43 -21.82
CA GLN A 434 1.98 -13.45 -21.02
C GLN A 434 2.55 -13.37 -19.59
N ILE A 435 2.78 -14.52 -18.96
CA ILE A 435 3.31 -14.62 -17.59
C ILE A 435 4.71 -14.01 -17.47
N TRP A 436 5.56 -14.18 -18.48
CA TRP A 436 6.87 -13.50 -18.53
C TRP A 436 6.71 -11.98 -18.61
N GLN A 437 5.81 -11.48 -19.45
CA GLN A 437 5.53 -10.04 -19.59
C GLN A 437 4.91 -9.44 -18.33
N VAL A 438 4.07 -10.19 -17.61
CA VAL A 438 3.57 -9.85 -16.27
C VAL A 438 4.72 -9.74 -15.27
N CYS A 439 5.69 -10.65 -15.30
CA CYS A 439 6.89 -10.56 -14.45
C CYS A 439 7.72 -9.30 -14.76
N VAL A 440 7.82 -8.89 -16.02
CA VAL A 440 8.44 -7.62 -16.42
C VAL A 440 7.63 -6.43 -15.89
N CYS A 441 6.29 -6.44 -16.00
CA CYS A 441 5.42 -5.41 -15.42
C CYS A 441 5.61 -5.30 -13.90
N LEU A 442 5.64 -6.43 -13.19
CA LEU A 442 5.90 -6.49 -11.74
C LEU A 442 7.24 -5.87 -11.36
N LEU A 443 8.30 -6.15 -12.12
CA LEU A 443 9.63 -5.56 -11.94
C LEU A 443 9.58 -4.03 -12.15
N MET A 444 8.91 -3.56 -13.21
CA MET A 444 8.71 -2.12 -13.47
C MET A 444 7.89 -1.44 -12.36
N THR A 445 6.85 -2.09 -11.81
CA THR A 445 6.11 -1.56 -10.65
C THR A 445 7.04 -1.33 -9.46
N CYS A 446 7.95 -2.27 -9.19
CA CYS A 446 8.89 -2.17 -8.08
C CYS A 446 9.87 -1.01 -8.27
N ILE A 447 10.43 -0.84 -9.48
CA ILE A 447 11.35 0.24 -9.81
C ILE A 447 10.64 1.61 -9.72
N LEU A 448 9.44 1.74 -10.28
CA LEU A 448 8.66 2.99 -10.25
C LEU A 448 8.30 3.39 -8.81
N VAL A 449 7.72 2.47 -8.03
CA VAL A 449 7.28 2.76 -6.66
C VAL A 449 8.49 3.04 -5.75
N LEU A 450 9.61 2.33 -5.93
CA LEU A 450 10.85 2.55 -5.18
C LEU A 450 11.49 3.90 -5.51
N SER A 451 11.62 4.25 -6.79
CA SER A 451 12.27 5.48 -7.23
C SER A 451 11.50 6.74 -6.79
N ILE A 452 10.18 6.76 -6.94
CA ILE A 452 9.30 7.83 -6.45
C ILE A 452 9.42 7.97 -4.93
N SER A 453 9.31 6.86 -4.20
CA SER A 453 9.40 6.88 -2.73
C SER A 453 10.76 7.35 -2.22
N ALA A 454 11.84 6.93 -2.87
CA ALA A 454 13.20 7.32 -2.51
C ALA A 454 13.47 8.80 -2.84
N LEU A 455 12.92 9.33 -3.95
CA LEU A 455 12.99 10.76 -4.27
C LEU A 455 12.29 11.58 -3.18
N ILE A 456 11.05 11.23 -2.85
CA ILE A 456 10.24 11.89 -1.82
C ILE A 456 10.97 11.85 -0.45
N SER A 457 11.63 10.73 -0.13
CA SER A 457 12.48 10.63 1.07
C SER A 457 13.62 11.66 1.13
N SER A 458 14.09 12.22 0.01
CA SER A 458 15.18 13.21 -0.05
C SER A 458 14.69 14.67 0.01
N LEU A 459 13.38 14.89 -0.18
CA LEU A 459 12.75 16.20 -0.18
C LEU A 459 12.33 16.64 1.24
N PHE A 460 11.93 15.70 2.09
CA PHE A 460 11.39 15.98 3.43
C PHE A 460 12.35 15.57 4.56
N ARG A 461 12.57 16.47 5.53
CA ARG A 461 13.38 16.22 6.74
C ARG A 461 12.69 15.36 7.81
N VAL A 462 11.38 15.08 7.68
CA VAL A 462 10.60 14.33 8.69
C VAL A 462 9.99 13.10 8.03
N THR A 463 10.33 11.92 8.55
CA THR A 463 9.90 10.58 8.07
C THR A 463 8.40 10.46 7.93
N ALA A 464 7.64 10.91 8.94
CA ALA A 464 6.18 10.91 8.92
C ALA A 464 5.61 11.75 7.74
N THR A 465 6.26 12.85 7.36
CA THR A 465 5.79 13.64 6.20
C THR A 465 6.25 13.03 4.87
N ALA A 466 7.46 12.47 4.81
CA ALA A 466 7.95 11.77 3.62
C ALA A 466 7.05 10.57 3.27
N THR A 467 6.72 9.75 4.26
CA THR A 467 5.83 8.59 4.12
C THR A 467 4.43 8.97 3.64
N ILE A 468 3.75 9.93 4.30
CA ILE A 468 2.42 10.40 3.86
C ILE A 468 2.43 10.84 2.40
N VAL A 469 3.39 11.68 2.00
CA VAL A 469 3.47 12.19 0.62
C VAL A 469 3.81 11.06 -0.36
N SER A 470 4.68 10.13 0.03
CA SER A 470 5.03 8.95 -0.77
C SER A 470 3.81 8.08 -1.03
N PHE A 471 3.05 7.73 0.00
CA PHE A 471 1.78 7.00 -0.15
C PHE A 471 0.81 7.79 -1.01
N SER A 472 0.60 9.09 -0.75
CA SER A 472 -0.34 9.94 -1.51
C SER A 472 -0.06 9.92 -3.01
N VAL A 473 1.20 10.15 -3.42
CA VAL A 473 1.59 10.14 -4.84
C VAL A 473 1.39 8.75 -5.47
N ILE A 474 1.73 7.68 -4.74
CA ILE A 474 1.59 6.31 -5.23
C ILE A 474 0.11 5.90 -5.36
N ILE A 475 -0.75 6.30 -4.42
CA ILE A 475 -2.21 6.07 -4.51
C ILE A 475 -2.78 6.79 -5.74
N ILE A 476 -2.37 8.04 -5.99
CA ILE A 476 -2.83 8.82 -7.16
C ILE A 476 -2.43 8.11 -8.47
N ILE A 477 -1.22 7.54 -8.55
CA ILE A 477 -0.76 6.80 -9.74
C ILE A 477 -1.49 5.47 -9.92
N PHE A 478 -1.70 4.70 -8.85
CA PHE A 478 -2.31 3.36 -8.97
C PHE A 478 -3.84 3.38 -8.81
N ALA A 479 -4.36 3.75 -7.65
CA ALA A 479 -5.81 3.79 -7.43
C ALA A 479 -6.48 4.96 -8.18
N GLY A 480 -5.82 6.12 -8.26
CA GLY A 480 -6.33 7.27 -8.99
C GLY A 480 -6.55 7.01 -10.48
N THR A 481 -5.68 6.23 -11.13
CA THR A 481 -5.87 5.83 -12.54
C THR A 481 -6.94 4.75 -12.70
N PHE A 482 -7.11 3.83 -11.74
CA PHE A 482 -8.25 2.89 -11.74
C PHE A 482 -9.60 3.57 -11.53
N LEU A 483 -9.66 4.72 -10.86
CA LEU A 483 -10.90 5.53 -10.81
C LEU A 483 -11.30 6.02 -12.22
N PHE A 484 -10.36 6.32 -13.12
CA PHE A 484 -10.70 6.62 -14.52
C PHE A 484 -11.23 5.37 -15.24
N TRP A 485 -10.62 4.19 -15.06
CA TRP A 485 -11.11 2.93 -15.65
C TRP A 485 -12.52 2.56 -15.17
N MET A 486 -12.83 2.75 -13.90
CA MET A 486 -14.18 2.50 -13.39
C MET A 486 -15.22 3.50 -13.94
N GLY A 487 -14.77 4.66 -14.46
CA GLY A 487 -15.56 5.62 -15.22
C GLY A 487 -15.51 5.42 -16.74
N LYS A 488 -15.13 4.24 -17.22
CA LYS A 488 -15.08 3.87 -18.65
C LYS A 488 -16.48 3.90 -19.28
N GLY A 489 -16.61 4.52 -20.45
CA GLY A 489 -17.88 4.71 -21.16
C GLY A 489 -18.70 5.90 -20.63
N ALA A 490 -18.61 6.19 -19.32
CA ALA A 490 -19.10 7.40 -18.68
C ALA A 490 -18.50 7.49 -17.25
N PRO A 491 -17.77 8.56 -16.85
CA PRO A 491 -17.58 9.85 -17.54
C PRO A 491 -16.59 9.89 -18.70
N PHE A 492 -15.69 8.91 -18.82
CA PHE A 492 -14.47 9.04 -19.62
C PHE A 492 -14.54 8.25 -20.92
N SER A 493 -14.08 8.85 -22.02
CA SER A 493 -13.87 8.14 -23.29
C SER A 493 -12.74 7.13 -23.16
N VAL A 494 -12.75 6.11 -24.01
CA VAL A 494 -11.76 5.02 -24.00
C VAL A 494 -10.33 5.59 -24.11
N ASP A 495 -10.08 6.58 -24.97
CA ASP A 495 -8.79 7.28 -25.07
C ASP A 495 -8.34 7.96 -23.77
N VAL A 496 -9.27 8.60 -23.04
CA VAL A 496 -8.94 9.28 -21.77
C VAL A 496 -8.67 8.25 -20.67
N VAL A 497 -9.40 7.13 -20.65
CA VAL A 497 -9.13 6.00 -19.76
C VAL A 497 -7.78 5.38 -20.07
N GLU A 498 -7.50 5.07 -21.33
CA GLU A 498 -6.24 4.48 -21.76
C GLU A 498 -5.04 5.38 -21.41
N THR A 499 -5.12 6.67 -21.73
CA THR A 499 -4.05 7.64 -21.42
C THR A 499 -3.83 7.84 -19.92
N ALA A 500 -4.87 7.72 -19.09
CA ALA A 500 -4.71 7.68 -17.63
C ALA A 500 -4.01 6.38 -17.18
N LEU A 501 -4.39 5.23 -17.74
CA LEU A 501 -3.81 3.92 -17.41
C LEU A 501 -2.36 3.75 -17.90
N LEU A 502 -1.89 4.51 -18.89
CA LEU A 502 -0.50 4.50 -19.36
C LEU A 502 0.54 4.82 -18.26
N PHE A 503 0.13 5.48 -17.17
CA PHE A 503 0.99 5.74 -16.00
C PHE A 503 1.06 4.58 -15.00
N ASN A 504 0.18 3.58 -15.12
CA ASN A 504 -0.03 2.53 -14.15
C ASN A 504 0.37 1.15 -14.72
N PRO A 505 1.52 0.59 -14.32
CA PRO A 505 1.97 -0.72 -14.83
C PRO A 505 1.14 -1.92 -14.30
N LEU A 506 0.22 -1.72 -13.35
CA LEU A 506 -0.79 -2.72 -12.99
C LEU A 506 -1.78 -2.88 -14.16
N ALA A 507 -2.22 -1.78 -14.77
CA ALA A 507 -3.19 -1.81 -15.86
C ALA A 507 -2.70 -2.63 -17.06
N THR A 508 -1.41 -2.48 -17.42
CA THR A 508 -0.81 -3.32 -18.48
C THR A 508 -0.71 -4.78 -18.08
N ALA A 509 -0.43 -5.09 -16.82
CA ALA A 509 -0.40 -6.48 -16.38
C ALA A 509 -1.80 -7.13 -16.38
N LEU A 510 -2.86 -6.34 -16.20
CA LEU A 510 -4.25 -6.79 -16.34
C LEU A 510 -4.67 -6.99 -17.79
N THR A 511 -4.29 -6.07 -18.69
CA THR A 511 -4.54 -6.26 -20.12
C THR A 511 -3.78 -7.48 -20.64
N ILE A 512 -2.53 -7.72 -20.21
CA ILE A 512 -1.73 -8.89 -20.59
C ILE A 512 -2.31 -10.21 -20.07
N MET A 513 -3.06 -10.18 -18.96
CA MET A 513 -3.74 -11.36 -18.40
C MET A 513 -5.17 -11.55 -18.91
N ASN A 514 -5.64 -10.76 -19.90
CA ASN A 514 -7.03 -10.75 -20.38
C ASN A 514 -8.07 -10.69 -19.23
N MET A 515 -7.80 -9.89 -18.17
CA MET A 515 -8.77 -9.75 -17.09
C MET A 515 -10.07 -9.13 -17.63
N PRO A 516 -11.27 -9.63 -17.24
CA PRO A 516 -12.54 -9.05 -17.67
C PRO A 516 -12.60 -7.52 -17.52
N GLY A 517 -12.89 -6.83 -18.62
CA GLY A 517 -12.92 -5.36 -18.71
C GLY A 517 -11.59 -4.69 -19.09
N PHE A 518 -10.52 -5.47 -19.28
CA PHE A 518 -9.20 -5.06 -19.78
C PHE A 518 -8.86 -5.73 -21.12
N ASP A 519 -9.74 -5.59 -22.11
CA ASP A 519 -9.55 -6.24 -23.41
C ASP A 519 -8.39 -5.61 -24.22
N PRO A 520 -7.45 -6.41 -24.77
CA PRO A 520 -6.30 -5.88 -25.52
C PRO A 520 -6.70 -5.25 -26.87
N ALA A 521 -7.86 -5.63 -27.41
CA ALA A 521 -8.41 -5.01 -28.62
C ALA A 521 -8.87 -3.56 -28.39
N GLU A 522 -9.21 -3.20 -27.14
CA GLU A 522 -9.66 -1.86 -26.77
C GLU A 522 -8.49 -0.98 -26.29
N PHE A 523 -7.51 -1.56 -25.59
CA PHE A 523 -6.39 -0.84 -24.98
C PHE A 523 -5.04 -1.06 -25.70
N THR A 524 -5.02 -0.76 -26.99
CA THR A 524 -3.87 -0.98 -27.89
C THR A 524 -2.55 -0.31 -27.44
N ARG A 525 -2.59 0.83 -26.73
CA ARG A 525 -1.40 1.53 -26.21
C ARG A 525 -0.89 0.92 -24.89
N LEU A 526 -1.73 0.20 -24.14
CA LEU A 526 -1.33 -0.54 -22.94
C LEU A 526 -0.60 -1.84 -23.31
N ALA A 527 -1.17 -2.64 -24.22
CA ALA A 527 -0.57 -3.89 -24.69
C ALA A 527 -0.78 -4.04 -26.21
N PRO A 528 0.18 -3.61 -27.06
CA PRO A 528 0.07 -3.72 -28.51
C PRO A 528 -0.15 -5.18 -28.94
N SER A 529 -1.02 -5.43 -29.91
CA SER A 529 -1.36 -6.79 -30.38
C SER A 529 -0.14 -7.63 -30.80
N GLU A 530 0.92 -6.98 -31.30
CA GLU A 530 2.19 -7.61 -31.70
C GLU A 530 2.96 -8.23 -30.52
N VAL A 531 2.73 -7.75 -29.28
CA VAL A 531 3.33 -8.29 -28.04
C VAL A 531 2.80 -9.68 -27.71
N TRP A 532 1.65 -10.06 -28.28
CA TRP A 532 0.96 -11.33 -28.00
C TRP A 532 1.31 -12.44 -28.98
N SER A 533 1.67 -12.09 -30.21
CA SER A 533 1.92 -13.04 -31.29
C SER A 533 3.38 -13.49 -31.42
N SER A 534 4.31 -12.93 -30.64
CA SER A 534 5.70 -13.38 -30.63
C SER A 534 5.79 -14.75 -29.95
N SER A 535 6.19 -15.77 -30.71
CA SER A 535 6.57 -17.08 -30.15
C SER A 535 7.75 -16.91 -29.18
N THR A 536 7.98 -17.91 -28.32
CA THR A 536 9.11 -17.89 -27.37
C THR A 536 10.49 -17.84 -28.03
N GLU A 537 10.58 -18.09 -29.34
CA GLU A 537 11.82 -17.96 -30.12
C GLU A 537 12.12 -16.51 -30.56
N ASP A 538 11.09 -15.66 -30.65
CA ASP A 538 11.19 -14.27 -31.13
C ASP A 538 11.35 -13.21 -30.01
N LEU A 539 11.53 -13.64 -28.75
CA LEU A 539 11.64 -12.80 -27.55
C LEU A 539 12.78 -11.74 -27.57
N TRP A 540 13.57 -11.63 -28.65
CA TRP A 540 14.80 -10.83 -28.71
C TRP A 540 15.06 -10.04 -30.04
N SER A 541 14.10 -9.82 -30.95
CA SER A 541 14.37 -9.36 -32.35
C SER A 541 14.39 -7.83 -32.71
N GLY A 542 13.58 -6.97 -32.06
CA GLY A 542 13.27 -5.58 -32.44
C GLY A 542 14.34 -4.46 -32.34
N PHE A 543 14.46 -3.75 -31.20
CA PHE A 543 15.01 -2.37 -31.15
C PHE A 543 16.54 -2.24 -31.42
N ARG A 544 16.91 -1.65 -32.56
CA ARG A 544 18.29 -1.66 -33.10
C ARG A 544 19.10 -0.41 -32.70
N VAL A 545 19.82 -0.49 -31.58
CA VAL A 545 20.95 0.43 -31.31
C VAL A 545 22.22 -0.12 -31.98
N PRO A 546 22.94 0.65 -32.82
CA PRO A 546 24.11 0.17 -33.54
C PRO A 546 25.35 0.10 -32.63
N LEU A 547 25.50 -1.01 -31.89
CA LEU A 547 26.69 -1.36 -31.12
C LEU A 547 27.50 -2.45 -31.84
N GLU A 548 27.89 -2.17 -33.09
CA GLU A 548 28.61 -3.13 -33.95
C GLU A 548 30.06 -3.42 -33.51
N ALA A 549 30.57 -2.70 -32.51
CA ALA A 549 31.96 -2.80 -32.05
C ALA A 549 32.26 -3.96 -31.06
N ILE A 550 31.25 -4.69 -30.53
CA ILE A 550 31.43 -5.62 -29.39
C ILE A 550 30.86 -7.04 -29.64
N GLY A 551 30.33 -7.33 -30.83
CA GLY A 551 30.11 -8.72 -31.29
C GLY A 551 29.07 -9.58 -30.55
N PHE A 552 28.21 -9.00 -29.71
CA PHE A 552 27.07 -9.72 -29.12
C PHE A 552 25.84 -9.65 -30.02
N THR A 553 25.13 -10.78 -30.14
CA THR A 553 23.88 -10.90 -30.89
C THR A 553 22.79 -10.01 -30.32
N ARG A 554 21.95 -9.47 -31.22
CA ARG A 554 20.96 -8.43 -30.88
C ARG A 554 19.89 -8.98 -29.92
N ILE A 555 19.62 -8.18 -28.90
CA ILE A 555 18.60 -8.37 -27.86
C ILE A 555 17.47 -7.38 -28.15
N SER A 556 16.23 -7.75 -27.85
CA SER A 556 15.10 -6.83 -27.91
C SER A 556 14.07 -7.09 -26.83
N LEU A 557 13.24 -6.08 -26.60
CA LEU A 557 11.87 -6.29 -26.15
C LEU A 557 10.96 -5.50 -27.11
N VAL A 558 9.79 -6.04 -27.44
CA VAL A 558 8.66 -5.21 -27.90
C VAL A 558 8.14 -4.49 -26.66
N VAL A 559 8.61 -3.26 -26.45
CA VAL A 559 8.36 -2.49 -25.23
C VAL A 559 6.99 -1.82 -25.32
N SER A 560 6.06 -2.14 -24.41
CA SER A 560 4.80 -1.41 -24.33
C SER A 560 5.03 0.06 -23.99
N PHE A 561 4.15 0.96 -24.45
CA PHE A 561 4.33 2.40 -24.22
C PHE A 561 4.35 2.74 -22.71
N ASN A 562 3.60 1.99 -21.91
CA ASN A 562 3.63 2.04 -20.45
C ASN A 562 5.03 1.72 -19.88
N TRP A 563 5.73 0.69 -20.37
CA TRP A 563 7.09 0.38 -19.90
C TRP A 563 8.09 1.51 -20.21
N ILE A 564 7.94 2.17 -21.37
CA ILE A 564 8.76 3.36 -21.71
C ILE A 564 8.44 4.50 -20.73
N MET A 565 7.17 4.82 -20.51
CA MET A 565 6.73 5.90 -19.62
C MET A 565 7.15 5.67 -18.16
N THR A 566 6.89 4.47 -17.63
CA THR A 566 7.24 4.10 -16.25
C THR A 566 8.74 4.03 -16.05
N GLY A 567 9.48 3.53 -17.05
CA GLY A 567 10.94 3.59 -17.11
C GLY A 567 11.47 5.02 -17.07
N ALA A 568 10.98 5.91 -17.93
CA ALA A 568 11.38 7.32 -17.99
C ALA A 568 11.09 8.08 -16.68
N ILE A 569 9.89 7.90 -16.09
CA ILE A 569 9.51 8.47 -14.79
C ILE A 569 10.48 8.00 -13.69
N SER A 570 10.80 6.71 -13.66
CA SER A 570 11.70 6.15 -12.65
C SER A 570 13.14 6.66 -12.80
N MET A 571 13.66 6.76 -14.03
CA MET A 571 14.98 7.29 -14.34
C MET A 571 15.08 8.77 -13.94
N PHE A 572 14.06 9.58 -14.27
CA PHE A 572 13.98 10.98 -13.86
C PHE A 572 13.97 11.12 -12.33
N CYS A 573 13.19 10.30 -11.62
CA CYS A 573 13.16 10.31 -10.16
C CYS A 573 14.52 9.95 -9.53
N LEU A 574 15.21 8.95 -10.08
CA LEU A 574 16.55 8.55 -9.63
C LEU A 574 17.61 9.63 -9.92
N MET A 575 17.52 10.32 -11.06
CA MET A 575 18.42 11.43 -11.41
C MET A 575 18.24 12.62 -10.47
N LEU A 576 16.99 13.02 -10.19
CA LEU A 576 16.67 14.08 -9.22
C LEU A 576 17.13 13.70 -7.80
N LEU A 577 16.94 12.44 -7.38
CA LEU A 577 17.44 11.94 -6.11
C LEU A 577 18.96 12.05 -6.03
N PHE A 578 19.68 11.65 -7.09
CA PHE A 578 21.14 11.74 -7.14
C PHE A 578 21.61 13.19 -7.02
N PHE A 579 21.00 14.12 -7.76
CA PHE A 579 21.31 15.54 -7.66
C PHE A 579 21.02 16.09 -6.26
N ARG A 580 19.85 15.76 -5.68
CA ARG A 580 19.45 16.20 -4.35
C ARG A 580 20.40 15.69 -3.26
N VAL A 581 20.78 14.42 -3.30
CA VAL A 581 21.75 13.85 -2.36
C VAL A 581 23.14 14.44 -2.57
N ARG A 582 23.58 14.68 -3.82
CA ARG A 582 24.85 15.35 -4.11
C ARG A 582 24.89 16.78 -3.56
N LEU A 583 23.77 17.50 -3.56
CA LEU A 583 23.67 18.80 -2.86
C LEU A 583 23.75 18.64 -1.33
N LEU A 584 23.10 17.62 -0.77
CA LEU A 584 23.13 17.33 0.67
C LEU A 584 24.50 16.79 1.16
N THR A 585 25.40 16.35 0.28
CA THR A 585 26.76 15.89 0.63
C THR A 585 27.86 16.91 0.37
N LYS A 586 27.57 18.07 -0.23
CA LYS A 586 28.57 19.15 -0.28
C LYS A 586 28.82 19.68 1.14
N PRO A 587 30.08 19.92 1.55
CA PRO A 587 30.34 20.70 2.75
C PRO A 587 29.73 22.10 2.58
N GLN A 588 29.14 22.62 3.66
CA GLN A 588 28.66 24.01 3.75
C GLN A 588 29.74 24.89 4.36
#